data_AF-A0AAD8Y5M3-F1
#
_entry.id   AF-A0AAD8Y5M3-F1
#
_cell.length_a   1.000
_cell.length_b   1.000
_cell.length_c   1.000
_cell.angle_alpha   90.00
_cell.angle_beta   90.00
_cell.angle_gamma   90.00
#
_symmetry.space_group_name_H-M   'P 1'
#
loop_
_entity.id
_entity.type
_entity.pdbx_description
1 polymer ?
#
loop_
_entity_poly.entity_id
_entity_poly.type
_entity_poly.pdbx_seq_one_letter_code
_entity_poly.pdbx_strand_id
1 'polypeptide(L)'
;MNLLSSVSSEGALDDEESPQGKASLWVTIDDTISPPLQPGTNDDQIIQRYVLAAFYYATSGDGWTNGNGWLGSSNECEWVRVDCSCDVVTVLEPYANNLDGSIPTELGSLDSLGKDELLLIYIDIGPLSI
;
A
#
# COMPACT_ATOMS: atom_id res chain seq x y z
N MET A 1 14.91 0.46 -16.28
CA MET A 1 13.51 0.15 -15.95
C MET A 1 13.31 0.56 -14.52
N ASN A 2 12.30 1.37 -14.25
CA ASN A 2 11.91 1.71 -12.88
C ASN A 2 11.17 0.48 -12.32
N LEU A 3 11.51 0.02 -11.11
CA LEU A 3 10.83 -1.12 -10.49
C LEU A 3 9.31 -0.86 -10.41
N LEU A 4 8.92 0.36 -10.05
CA LEU A 4 7.53 0.75 -9.84
C LEU A 4 6.73 0.82 -11.16
N SER A 5 7.41 1.00 -12.30
CA SER A 5 6.72 1.00 -13.61
C SER A 5 6.22 -0.39 -14.03
N SER A 6 6.54 -1.44 -13.26
CA SER A 6 5.95 -2.77 -13.44
C SER A 6 4.57 -2.91 -12.77
N VAL A 7 4.27 -2.03 -11.81
CA VAL A 7 3.06 -2.07 -10.97
C VAL A 7 2.08 -0.96 -11.36
N SER A 8 2.61 0.22 -11.72
CA SER A 8 1.81 1.41 -12.03
C SER A 8 2.27 2.08 -13.33
N SER A 9 1.34 2.77 -14.00
CA SER A 9 1.66 3.52 -15.22
C SER A 9 2.56 4.72 -14.93
N GLU A 10 3.45 5.08 -15.87
CA GLU A 10 4.33 6.25 -15.73
C GLU A 10 3.55 7.54 -15.46
N GLY A 11 2.41 7.75 -16.13
CA GLY A 11 1.57 8.93 -15.88
C GLY A 11 0.99 9.02 -14.48
N ALA A 12 0.72 7.88 -13.81
CA ALA A 12 0.29 7.86 -12.42
C ALA A 12 1.49 8.06 -11.46
N LEU A 13 2.67 7.54 -11.82
CA LEU A 13 3.88 7.75 -11.02
C LEU A 13 4.37 9.21 -11.06
N ASP A 14 4.19 9.89 -12.19
CA ASP A 14 4.60 11.29 -12.40
C ASP A 14 3.59 12.30 -11.82
N ASP A 15 2.36 11.88 -11.54
CA ASP A 15 1.35 12.72 -10.90
C ASP A 15 1.52 12.70 -9.38
N GLU A 16 2.21 13.71 -8.84
CA GLU A 16 2.47 13.89 -7.40
C GLU A 16 1.19 14.01 -6.56
N GLU A 17 0.02 14.29 -7.16
CA GLU A 17 -1.24 14.33 -6.43
C GLU A 17 -1.98 12.99 -6.40
N SER A 18 -1.64 12.08 -7.31
CA SER A 18 -2.18 10.74 -7.33
C SER A 18 -1.68 9.89 -6.14
N PRO A 19 -2.44 8.89 -5.70
CA PRO A 19 -1.96 7.93 -4.69
C PRO A 19 -0.64 7.24 -5.08
N GLN A 20 -0.48 6.93 -6.37
CA GLN A 20 0.70 6.28 -6.93
C GLN A 20 1.94 7.17 -6.87
N GLY A 21 1.81 8.44 -7.25
CA GLY A 21 2.89 9.42 -7.17
C GLY A 21 3.31 9.70 -5.73
N LYS A 22 2.35 9.88 -4.82
CA LYS A 22 2.61 10.04 -3.38
C LYS A 22 3.32 8.83 -2.78
N ALA A 23 2.85 7.61 -3.11
CA ALA A 23 3.49 6.37 -2.66
C ALA A 23 4.90 6.19 -3.22
N SER A 24 5.09 6.50 -4.50
CA SER A 24 6.40 6.44 -5.17
C SER A 24 7.41 7.41 -4.52
N LEU A 25 6.96 8.63 -4.24
CA LEU A 25 7.76 9.64 -3.55
C LEU A 25 8.12 9.17 -2.14
N TRP A 26 7.14 8.67 -1.38
CA TRP A 26 7.37 8.18 -0.03
C TRP A 26 8.40 7.04 -0.01
N VAL A 27 8.24 5.99 -0.81
CA VAL A 27 9.20 4.86 -0.87
C VAL A 27 10.61 5.32 -1.27
N THR A 28 10.72 6.36 -2.10
CA THR A 28 12.01 6.82 -2.62
C THR A 28 12.73 7.80 -1.68
N ILE A 29 11.97 8.62 -0.94
CA ILE A 29 12.53 9.76 -0.20
C ILE A 29 12.30 9.66 1.31
N ASP A 30 11.11 9.23 1.73
CA ASP A 30 10.64 9.35 3.11
C ASP A 30 10.55 8.01 3.86
N ASP A 31 10.66 6.88 3.17
CA ASP A 31 10.65 5.58 3.82
C ASP A 31 11.87 5.43 4.74
N THR A 32 11.60 5.31 6.03
CA THR A 32 12.60 5.33 7.10
C THR A 32 12.98 3.93 7.59
N ILE A 33 12.59 2.87 6.87
CA ILE A 33 12.97 1.50 7.20
C ILE A 33 14.49 1.33 7.30
N SER A 34 14.94 0.54 8.27
CA SER A 34 16.37 0.33 8.56
C SER A 34 16.69 -1.16 8.66
N PRO A 35 17.68 -1.67 7.89
CA PRO A 35 18.50 -0.95 6.91
C PRO A 35 17.69 -0.49 5.67
N PRO A 36 18.15 0.56 4.95
CA PRO A 36 17.45 1.03 3.75
C PRO A 36 17.36 -0.04 2.68
N LEU A 37 16.17 -0.21 2.10
CA LEU A 37 15.91 -1.17 1.04
C LEU A 37 16.69 -0.82 -0.23
N GLN A 38 17.23 -1.84 -0.89
CA GLN A 38 18.02 -1.66 -2.11
C GLN A 38 17.31 -2.31 -3.30
N PRO A 39 17.08 -1.58 -4.40
CA PRO A 39 16.60 -2.16 -5.65
C PRO A 39 17.52 -3.31 -6.11
N GLY A 40 16.91 -4.37 -6.64
CA GLY A 40 17.52 -5.64 -7.01
C GLY A 40 17.70 -6.64 -5.86
N THR A 41 17.74 -6.17 -4.60
CA THR A 41 17.87 -7.06 -3.42
C THR A 41 16.55 -7.17 -2.64
N ASN A 42 15.80 -6.07 -2.57
CA ASN A 42 14.56 -5.97 -1.81
C ASN A 42 13.36 -5.66 -2.71
N ASP A 43 13.39 -6.05 -3.98
CA ASP A 43 12.37 -5.65 -4.97
C ASP A 43 10.95 -6.01 -4.50
N ASP A 44 10.76 -7.22 -3.99
CA ASP A 44 9.46 -7.66 -3.46
C ASP A 44 9.00 -6.78 -2.29
N GLN A 45 9.89 -6.51 -1.33
CA GLN A 45 9.57 -5.66 -0.17
C GLN A 45 9.29 -4.21 -0.58
N ILE A 46 10.05 -3.66 -1.54
CA ILE A 46 9.81 -2.32 -2.09
C ILE A 46 8.43 -2.27 -2.75
N ILE A 47 8.06 -3.30 -3.53
CA ILE A 47 6.72 -3.41 -4.13
C ILE A 47 5.64 -3.51 -3.06
N GLN A 48 5.82 -4.33 -2.01
CA GLN A 48 4.84 -4.45 -0.92
C GLN A 48 4.58 -3.11 -0.24
N ARG A 49 5.65 -2.41 0.15
CA ARG A 49 5.56 -1.11 0.80
C ARG A 49 4.97 -0.05 -0.11
N TYR A 50 5.34 -0.05 -1.39
CA TYR A 50 4.75 0.82 -2.40
C TYR A 50 3.24 0.60 -2.55
N VAL A 51 2.81 -0.65 -2.71
CA VAL A 51 1.40 -0.99 -2.90
C VAL A 51 0.58 -0.63 -1.66
N LEU A 52 1.10 -0.91 -0.46
CA LEU A 52 0.45 -0.54 0.79
C LEU A 52 0.41 0.99 0.98
N ALA A 53 1.45 1.73 0.61
CA ALA A 53 1.44 3.18 0.63
C ALA A 53 0.42 3.77 -0.38
N ALA A 54 0.33 3.20 -1.58
CA ALA A 54 -0.67 3.59 -2.57
C ALA A 54 -2.09 3.35 -2.03
N PHE A 55 -2.32 2.23 -1.33
CA PHE A 55 -3.56 1.95 -0.62
C PHE A 55 -3.86 2.98 0.48
N TYR A 56 -2.86 3.34 1.30
CA TYR A 56 -2.97 4.38 2.31
C TYR A 56 -3.43 5.71 1.71
N TYR A 57 -2.73 6.20 0.67
CA TYR A 57 -3.09 7.48 0.05
C TYR A 57 -4.41 7.43 -0.73
N ALA A 58 -4.73 6.31 -1.38
CA ALA A 58 -5.95 6.16 -2.19
C ALA A 58 -7.23 6.08 -1.35
N THR A 59 -7.11 5.75 -0.06
CA THR A 59 -8.25 5.60 0.85
C THR A 59 -8.20 6.57 2.04
N SER A 60 -7.49 7.69 1.88
CA SER A 60 -7.43 8.80 2.85
C SER A 60 -6.84 8.39 4.22
N GLY A 61 -5.68 7.73 4.18
CA GLY A 61 -4.98 7.15 5.33
C GLY A 61 -4.84 8.01 6.58
N ASP A 62 -4.60 9.31 6.40
CA ASP A 62 -4.46 10.24 7.53
C ASP A 62 -5.76 10.38 8.35
N GLY A 63 -6.91 10.07 7.75
CA GLY A 63 -8.24 10.09 8.38
C GLY A 63 -8.67 8.75 8.97
N TRP A 64 -7.86 7.69 8.84
CA TRP A 64 -8.20 6.37 9.32
C TRP A 64 -8.31 6.29 10.84
N THR A 65 -9.27 5.50 11.33
CA THR A 65 -9.47 5.30 12.78
C THR A 65 -8.29 4.58 13.44
N ASN A 66 -7.65 3.67 12.71
CA ASN A 66 -6.59 2.77 13.13
C ASN A 66 -5.39 2.82 12.15
N GLY A 67 -4.99 4.00 11.69
CA GLY A 67 -3.85 4.18 10.78
C GLY A 67 -2.47 4.24 11.44
N ASN A 68 -2.39 4.18 12.77
CA ASN A 68 -1.11 4.30 13.49
C ASN A 68 -0.11 3.23 13.03
N GLY A 69 1.13 3.65 12.72
CA GLY A 69 2.22 2.76 12.32
C GLY A 69 2.33 2.53 10.81
N TRP A 70 1.32 2.90 10.02
CA TRP A 70 1.43 2.95 8.57
C TRP A 70 2.43 4.00 8.12
N LEU A 71 3.08 3.76 6.97
CA LEU A 71 4.16 4.61 6.44
C LEU A 71 5.33 4.81 7.43
N GLY A 72 5.47 3.89 8.39
CA GLY A 72 6.49 3.92 9.43
C GLY A 72 7.76 3.15 9.06
N SER A 73 8.77 3.27 9.92
CA SER A 73 10.07 2.61 9.77
C SER A 73 10.06 1.12 10.09
N SER A 74 9.00 0.59 10.70
CA SER A 74 8.86 -0.84 10.95
C SER A 74 8.69 -1.60 9.63
N ASN A 75 8.99 -2.90 9.67
CA ASN A 75 8.62 -3.80 8.59
C ASN A 75 7.11 -3.69 8.35
N GLU A 76 6.68 -3.70 7.09
CA GLU A 76 5.27 -3.56 6.72
C GLU A 76 4.39 -4.68 7.30
N CYS A 77 4.97 -5.84 7.58
CA CYS A 77 4.33 -6.95 8.28
C CYS A 77 4.02 -6.64 9.76
N GLU A 78 4.53 -5.54 10.29
CA GLU A 78 4.22 -5.03 11.62
C GLU A 78 3.24 -3.84 11.58
N TRP A 79 2.82 -3.41 10.38
CA TRP A 79 1.82 -2.36 10.25
C TRP A 79 0.48 -2.86 10.73
N VAL A 80 -0.30 -1.96 11.33
CA VAL A 80 -1.60 -2.28 11.90
C VAL A 80 -2.50 -2.88 10.81
N ARG A 81 -3.02 -4.09 11.04
CA ARG A 81 -3.89 -4.86 10.13
C ARG A 81 -3.22 -5.43 8.88
N VAL A 82 -1.89 -5.52 8.88
CA VAL A 82 -1.14 -6.25 7.86
C VAL A 82 -0.56 -7.50 8.50
N ASP A 83 -0.83 -8.68 7.94
CA ASP A 83 -0.14 -9.92 8.32
C ASP A 83 0.64 -10.49 7.14
N CYS A 84 1.81 -11.02 7.45
CA CYS A 84 2.69 -11.67 6.49
C CYS A 84 2.94 -13.13 6.80
N SER A 85 3.21 -13.88 5.74
CA SER A 85 3.82 -15.21 5.81
C SER A 85 5.17 -15.17 5.12
N CYS A 86 6.24 -15.53 5.84
CA CYS A 86 7.61 -15.50 5.31
C CYS A 86 7.99 -14.14 4.68
N ASP A 87 7.70 -13.04 5.38
CA ASP A 87 7.92 -11.66 4.94
C ASP A 87 7.11 -11.22 3.70
N VAL A 88 6.15 -12.04 3.27
CA VAL A 88 5.22 -11.73 2.17
C VAL A 88 3.86 -11.35 2.73
N VAL A 89 3.31 -10.22 2.30
CA VAL A 89 1.97 -9.75 2.71
C VAL A 89 0.91 -10.74 2.23
N THR A 90 0.14 -11.26 3.17
CA THR A 90 -0.92 -12.25 2.93
C THR A 90 -2.31 -11.77 3.35
N VAL A 91 -2.35 -10.82 4.29
CA VAL A 91 -3.58 -10.27 4.86
C VAL A 91 -3.48 -8.75 4.88
N LEU A 92 -4.56 -8.10 4.46
CA LEU A 92 -4.77 -6.66 4.58
C LEU A 92 -6.22 -6.44 5.00
N GLU A 93 -6.44 -6.23 6.29
CA GLU A 93 -7.77 -6.15 6.90
C GLU A 93 -8.07 -4.75 7.49
N PRO A 94 -8.24 -3.72 6.67
CA PRO A 94 -8.46 -2.35 7.13
C PRO A 94 -9.94 -2.10 7.50
N TYR A 95 -10.66 -3.10 8.01
CA TYR A 95 -12.08 -2.95 8.34
C TYR A 95 -12.30 -1.97 9.51
N ALA A 96 -13.47 -1.32 9.51
CA ALA A 96 -13.83 -0.32 10.52
C ALA A 96 -12.81 0.82 10.62
N ASN A 97 -12.25 1.22 9.48
CA ASN A 97 -11.18 2.20 9.42
C ASN A 97 -11.60 3.52 8.75
N ASN A 98 -12.88 3.69 8.44
CA ASN A 98 -13.43 4.85 7.73
C ASN A 98 -12.69 5.11 6.40
N LEU A 99 -12.47 4.04 5.63
CA LEU A 99 -11.83 4.16 4.33
C LEU A 99 -12.67 5.05 3.41
N ASP A 100 -12.04 6.06 2.80
CA ASP A 100 -12.70 6.98 1.87
C ASP A 100 -11.84 7.17 0.62
N GLY A 101 -12.44 6.96 -0.55
CA GLY A 101 -11.75 7.01 -1.84
C GLY A 101 -11.95 5.74 -2.64
N SER A 102 -10.85 5.14 -3.14
CA SER A 102 -10.91 4.00 -4.06
C SER A 102 -9.88 2.93 -3.77
N ILE A 103 -10.19 1.70 -4.17
CA ILE A 103 -9.24 0.57 -4.09
C ILE A 103 -8.25 0.69 -5.25
N PRO A 104 -6.94 0.86 -4.99
CA PRO A 104 -5.94 0.88 -6.04
C PRO A 104 -5.79 -0.51 -6.66
N THR A 105 -5.67 -0.57 -7.99
CA THR A 105 -5.48 -1.82 -8.74
C THR A 105 -4.15 -2.51 -8.41
N GLU A 106 -3.20 -1.75 -7.89
CA GLU A 106 -1.85 -2.14 -7.50
C GLU A 106 -1.85 -3.23 -6.42
N LEU A 107 -2.92 -3.35 -5.61
CA LEU A 107 -3.15 -4.47 -4.70
C LEU A 107 -3.10 -5.83 -5.40
N GLY A 108 -3.46 -5.88 -6.69
CA GLY A 108 -3.36 -7.08 -7.51
C GLY A 108 -1.92 -7.54 -7.77
N SER A 109 -0.90 -6.75 -7.42
CA SER A 109 0.52 -7.13 -7.52
C SER A 109 1.02 -7.85 -6.26
N LEU A 110 0.21 -7.92 -5.20
CA LEU A 110 0.48 -8.74 -4.03
C LEU A 110 -0.07 -10.14 -4.27
N ASP A 111 0.67 -10.98 -5.00
CA ASP A 111 0.22 -12.30 -5.47
C ASP A 111 -0.27 -13.24 -4.34
N SER A 112 0.24 -13.03 -3.12
CA SER A 112 -0.11 -13.83 -1.94
C SER A 112 -1.23 -13.23 -1.08
N LEU A 113 -1.73 -12.03 -1.43
CA LEU A 113 -2.84 -11.41 -0.72
C LEU A 113 -4.13 -12.20 -0.97
N GLY A 114 -4.80 -12.59 0.12
CA GLY A 114 -6.03 -13.35 0.04
C GLY A 114 -7.12 -12.62 -0.77
N LYS A 115 -7.75 -13.30 -1.71
CA LYS A 115 -8.87 -12.72 -2.49
C LYS A 115 -10.06 -12.34 -1.62
N ASP A 116 -10.25 -13.05 -0.53
CA ASP A 116 -11.31 -12.76 0.44
C ASP A 116 -11.03 -11.43 1.17
N GLU A 117 -9.77 -11.02 1.31
CA GLU A 117 -9.37 -9.72 1.87
C GLU A 117 -9.81 -8.55 0.99
N LEU A 118 -9.63 -8.67 -0.34
CA LEU A 118 -10.05 -7.64 -1.29
C LEU A 118 -11.57 -7.39 -1.23
N LEU A 119 -12.36 -8.44 -0.96
CA LEU A 119 -13.80 -8.33 -0.80
C LEU A 119 -14.17 -7.56 0.49
N LEU A 120 -13.42 -7.75 1.58
CA LEU A 120 -13.64 -7.03 2.82
C LEU A 120 -13.34 -5.53 2.68
N ILE A 121 -12.24 -5.17 2.00
CA ILE A 121 -11.88 -3.77 1.70
C ILE A 121 -13.00 -3.09 0.91
N TYR A 122 -13.57 -3.78 -0.09
CA TYR A 122 -14.67 -3.27 -0.90
C TYR A 122 -15.94 -2.99 -0.11
N ILE A 123 -16.21 -3.76 0.95
CA ILE A 123 -17.38 -3.57 1.79
C ILE A 123 -17.21 -2.33 2.70
N ASP A 124 -16.00 -2.03 3.17
CA ASP A 124 -15.76 -0.94 4.14
C ASP A 124 -15.72 0.46 3.51
N ILE A 125 -15.29 0.60 2.25
CA ILE A 125 -15.38 1.87 1.49
C ILE A 125 -16.84 2.28 1.24
N GLY A 126 -17.79 1.36 1.44
CA GLY A 126 -19.22 1.59 1.25
C GLY A 126 -19.61 1.62 -0.23
N PRO A 127 -20.91 1.49 -0.55
CA PRO A 127 -21.37 1.73 -1.91
C PRO A 127 -21.06 3.19 -2.25
N LEU A 128 -20.28 3.39 -3.31
CA LEU A 128 -20.03 4.68 -3.96
C LEU A 128 -21.23 5.60 -3.77
N SER A 129 -21.00 6.79 -3.21
CA SER A 129 -21.99 7.86 -3.31
C SER A 129 -22.13 8.20 -4.80
N ILE A 130 -23.11 7.59 -5.46
CA ILE A 130 -23.52 7.92 -6.84
C ILE A 130 -24.23 9.28 -6.82
#